data_AF-A0A520KTJ7-F1
#
_entry.id   AF-A0A520KTJ7-F1
#
_cell.length_a   1.000
_cell.length_b   1.000
_cell.length_c   1.000
_cell.angle_alpha   90.00
_cell.angle_beta   90.00
_cell.angle_gamma   90.00
#
_symmetry.space_group_name_H-M   'P 1'
#
loop_
_entity.id
_entity.type
_entity.pdbx_description
1 polymer ?
#
loop_
_entity_poly.entity_id
_entity_poly.type
_entity_poly.pdbx_seq_one_letter_code
_entity_poly.pdbx_strand_id
1 'polypeptide(L)'
;MPAIEAPIIISTYIIAVLIVYVQNLGTKTVKMINNLLQPALRPELILSLFAGTVLGATVKNMQDVINGRLTDEVGRLQKYISEFSARENKLLVKFLSDALERSI
;
A
#
# COMPACT_ATOMS: atom_id res chain seq x y z
N MET A 1 16.59 -12.85 19.88
CA MET A 1 16.97 -11.58 19.22
C MET A 1 15.95 -11.34 18.13
N PRO A 2 15.08 -10.32 18.18
CA PRO A 2 14.16 -10.12 17.07
C PRO A 2 15.01 -9.62 15.90
N ALA A 3 15.02 -10.41 14.83
CA ALA A 3 15.66 -10.08 13.58
C ALA A 3 15.15 -8.70 13.12
N ILE A 4 16.06 -7.83 12.70
CA ILE A 4 15.71 -6.65 11.94
C ILE A 4 14.98 -7.18 10.70
N GLU A 5 13.66 -7.14 10.69
CA GLU A 5 12.87 -7.59 9.55
C GLU A 5 13.32 -6.77 8.34
N ALA A 6 13.66 -7.46 7.24
CA ALA A 6 14.11 -6.79 6.03
C ALA A 6 13.06 -5.75 5.60
N PRO A 7 13.45 -4.54 5.16
CA PRO A 7 12.50 -3.47 4.83
C PRO A 7 11.37 -3.92 3.89
N ILE A 8 11.65 -4.86 3.00
CA ILE A 8 10.65 -5.46 2.09
C ILE A 8 9.54 -6.23 2.81
N ILE A 9 9.84 -6.91 3.91
CA ILE A 9 8.87 -7.64 4.74
C ILE A 9 7.95 -6.63 5.42
N ILE A 10 8.52 -5.59 6.01
CA ILE A 10 7.77 -4.50 6.65
C ILE A 10 6.85 -3.83 5.63
N SER A 11 7.35 -3.51 4.43
CA SER A 11 6.53 -2.96 3.35
C SER A 11 5.37 -3.88 2.95
N THR A 12 5.60 -5.19 2.89
CA THR A 12 4.55 -6.17 2.60
C THR A 12 3.46 -6.17 3.68
N TYR A 13 3.84 -6.10 4.95
CA TYR A 13 2.90 -5.96 6.06
C TYR A 13 2.09 -4.66 5.98
N ILE A 14 2.74 -3.53 5.73
CA ILE A 14 2.05 -2.24 5.58
C ILE A 14 1.06 -2.31 4.41
N ILE A 15 1.46 -2.85 3.26
CA ILE A 15 0.58 -3.03 2.10
C ILE A 15 -0.62 -3.92 2.47
N ALA A 16 -0.39 -5.05 3.12
CA ALA A 16 -1.48 -5.96 3.52
C ALA A 16 -2.49 -5.27 4.45
N VAL A 17 -2.02 -4.51 5.45
CA VAL A 17 -2.88 -3.73 6.36
C VAL A 17 -3.68 -2.68 5.59
N LEU A 18 -3.04 -1.97 4.65
CA LEU A 18 -3.72 -0.97 3.81
C LEU A 18 -4.78 -1.61 2.90
N ILE A 19 -4.55 -2.83 2.38
CA ILE A 19 -5.54 -3.55 1.57
C ILE A 19 -6.77 -3.92 2.39
N VAL A 20 -6.58 -4.52 3.58
CA VAL A 20 -7.68 -4.85 4.50
C VAL A 20 -8.46 -3.59 4.89
N TYR A 21 -7.74 -2.48 5.07
CA TYR A 21 -8.36 -1.20 5.33
C TYR A 21 -9.27 -0.75 4.17
N VAL A 22 -8.77 -0.79 2.93
CA VAL A 22 -9.53 -0.41 1.74
C VAL A 22 -10.74 -1.30 1.53
N GLN A 23 -10.61 -2.61 1.81
CA GLN A 23 -11.73 -3.55 1.77
C GLN A 23 -12.87 -3.11 2.68
N ASN A 24 -12.56 -2.67 3.90
CA ASN A 24 -13.54 -2.17 4.85
C ASN A 24 -14.21 -0.86 4.40
N LEU A 25 -13.57 -0.06 3.54
CA LEU A 25 -14.18 1.15 2.97
C LEU A 25 -15.16 0.87 1.81
N GLY A 26 -15.23 -0.38 1.35
CA GLY A 26 -16.19 -0.84 0.34
C GLY A 26 -15.60 -1.06 -1.06
N THR A 27 -16.35 -1.82 -1.85
CA THR A 27 -15.93 -2.35 -3.17
C THR A 27 -15.60 -1.28 -4.22
N LYS A 28 -16.15 -0.07 -4.08
CA LYS A 28 -15.86 1.06 -4.99
C LYS A 28 -14.40 1.52 -4.87
N THR A 29 -13.87 1.54 -3.64
CA THR A 29 -12.48 1.95 -3.38
C THR A 29 -11.50 0.90 -3.89
N VAL A 30 -11.81 -0.39 -3.70
CA VAL A 30 -11.03 -1.50 -4.25
C VAL A 30 -10.94 -1.44 -5.79
N LYS A 31 -12.07 -1.21 -6.47
CA LYS A 31 -12.10 -1.04 -7.93
C LYS A 31 -11.29 0.16 -8.40
N MET A 32 -11.37 1.29 -7.67
CA MET A 32 -10.57 2.46 -7.99
C MET A 32 -9.08 2.16 -7.90
N ILE A 33 -8.63 1.45 -6.85
CA ILE A 33 -7.23 1.05 -6.70
C ILE A 33 -6.78 0.09 -7.80
N ASN A 34 -7.59 -0.92 -8.15
CA ASN A 34 -7.24 -1.84 -9.24
C ASN A 34 -7.07 -1.13 -10.58
N ASN A 35 -7.87 -0.10 -10.86
CA ASN A 35 -7.72 0.69 -12.09
C ASN A 35 -6.43 1.53 -12.13
N LEU A 36 -5.78 1.76 -10.98
CA LEU A 36 -4.50 2.47 -10.87
C LEU A 36 -3.30 1.55 -11.10
N LEU A 37 -3.47 0.22 -11.00
CA LEU A 37 -2.44 -0.79 -11.26
C LEU A 37 -2.22 -0.98 -12.77
N GLN A 38 -2.01 0.11 -13.50
CA GLN A 38 -1.77 0.04 -14.94
C GLN A 38 -0.35 -0.47 -15.22
N PRO A 39 -0.18 -1.45 -16.12
CA PRO A 39 1.11 -2.07 -16.41
C PRO A 39 2.14 -1.13 -17.05
N ALA A 40 1.73 0.07 -17.49
CA ALA A 40 2.62 1.08 -18.06
C ALA A 40 3.34 1.95 -17.02
N LEU A 41 2.92 1.92 -15.76
CA LEU A 41 3.45 2.80 -14.72
C LEU A 41 4.67 2.17 -14.02
N ARG A 42 5.65 2.99 -13.62
CA ARG A 42 6.83 2.49 -12.87
C ARG A 42 6.38 1.84 -11.55
N PRO A 43 6.98 0.73 -11.10
CA PRO A 43 6.54 0.04 -9.89
C PRO A 43 6.48 0.93 -8.64
N GLU A 44 7.47 1.82 -8.49
CA GLU A 44 7.52 2.82 -7.41
C GLU A 44 6.32 3.76 -7.44
N LEU A 45 5.95 4.24 -8.63
CA LEU A 45 4.79 5.12 -8.82
C LEU A 45 3.49 4.39 -8.50
N ILE A 46 3.37 3.10 -8.87
CA ILE A 46 2.19 2.29 -8.56
C ILE A 46 2.03 2.18 -7.03
N LEU A 47 3.09 1.83 -6.31
CA LEU A 47 3.07 1.71 -4.85
C LEU A 47 2.79 3.06 -4.17
N SER A 48 3.39 4.13 -4.68
CA SER A 48 3.19 5.47 -4.14
C SER A 48 1.76 5.97 -4.35
N LEU A 49 1.20 5.73 -5.54
CA LEU A 49 -0.17 6.10 -5.90
C LEU A 49 -1.20 5.28 -5.11
N PHE A 50 -0.95 3.98 -4.91
CA PHE A 50 -1.72 3.15 -3.99
C PHE A 50 -1.74 3.77 -2.59
N ALA A 51 -0.57 3.98 -2.00
CA ALA A 51 -0.45 4.50 -0.64
C ALA A 51 -1.13 5.87 -0.47
N GLY A 52 -0.95 6.78 -1.45
CA GLY A 52 -1.64 8.07 -1.47
C GLY A 52 -3.16 7.96 -1.62
N THR A 53 -3.64 7.01 -2.42
CA THR A 53 -5.08 6.77 -2.61
C THR A 53 -5.71 6.22 -1.32
N VAL A 54 -5.03 5.30 -0.62
CA VAL A 54 -5.51 4.80 0.67
C VAL A 54 -5.56 5.93 1.69
N LEU A 55 -4.52 6.75 1.81
CA LEU A 55 -4.55 7.93 2.69
C LEU A 55 -5.71 8.87 2.34
N GLY A 56 -5.88 9.23 1.07
CA GLY A 56 -6.99 10.08 0.64
C GLY A 56 -8.37 9.50 0.98
N ALA A 57 -8.52 8.19 0.90
CA ALA A 57 -9.76 7.49 1.27
C ALA A 57 -9.99 7.43 2.80
N THR A 58 -8.92 7.42 3.60
CA THR A 58 -8.96 7.37 5.07
C THR A 58 -9.35 8.71 5.71
N VAL A 59 -8.84 9.82 5.16
CA VAL A 59 -9.13 11.19 5.63
C VAL A 59 -10.63 11.47 5.70
N LYS A 60 -11.43 10.81 4.85
CA LYS A 60 -12.87 11.01 4.77
C LYS A 60 -13.68 10.18 5.77
N ASN A 61 -13.13 9.10 6.33
CA ASN A 61 -13.92 8.01 6.92
C ASN A 61 -13.54 7.58 8.36
N MET A 62 -12.62 8.25 9.06
CA MET A 62 -12.13 7.77 10.38
C MET A 62 -11.80 8.83 11.43
N GLN A 63 -11.74 8.38 12.69
CA GLN A 63 -11.25 9.13 13.86
C GLN A 63 -9.76 9.48 13.71
N ASP A 64 -9.39 10.71 14.07
CA ASP A 64 -8.06 11.31 13.85
C ASP A 64 -6.86 10.46 14.34
N VAL A 65 -7.04 9.67 15.40
CA VAL A 65 -5.97 8.85 15.99
C VAL A 65 -5.52 7.71 15.07
N ILE A 66 -6.45 7.08 14.34
CA ILE A 66 -6.13 5.99 13.40
C ILE A 66 -5.52 6.59 12.13
N ASN A 67 -6.03 7.74 11.68
CA ASN A 67 -5.48 8.48 10.55
C ASN A 67 -4.02 8.90 10.78
N GLY A 68 -3.66 9.35 12.00
CA GLY A 68 -2.28 9.69 12.36
C GLY A 68 -1.32 8.51 12.20
N ARG A 69 -1.63 7.36 12.83
CA ARG A 69 -0.74 6.17 12.74
C ARG A 69 -0.64 5.62 11.32
N LEU A 70 -1.73 5.64 10.56
CA LEU A 70 -1.72 5.19 9.18
C LEU A 70 -0.87 6.11 8.29
N THR A 71 -0.88 7.41 8.57
CA THR A 71 -0.04 8.39 7.87
C THR A 71 1.44 8.13 8.14
N ASP A 72 1.82 7.81 9.38
CA ASP A 72 3.19 7.44 9.72
C ASP A 72 3.63 6.16 9.00
N GLU A 73 2.79 5.14 8.96
CA GLU A 73 3.05 3.87 8.27
C GLU A 73 3.18 4.05 6.75
N VAL A 74 2.34 4.89 6.14
CA VAL A 74 2.45 5.24 4.72
C VAL A 74 3.71 6.07 4.46
N GLY A 75 4.07 7.01 5.33
CA GLY A 75 5.33 7.75 5.24
C GLY A 75 6.54 6.82 5.27
N ARG A 76 6.51 5.81 6.15
CA ARG A 76 7.55 4.78 6.23
C ARG A 76 7.60 3.91 4.97
N LEU A 77 6.45 3.53 4.42
CA LEU A 77 6.36 2.79 3.17
C LEU A 77 6.95 3.59 1.99
N GLN A 78 6.65 4.89 1.88
CA GLN A 78 7.20 5.76 0.82
C GLN A 78 8.72 5.86 0.91
N LYS A 79 9.25 5.99 2.14
CA LYS A 79 10.69 5.98 2.36
C LYS A 79 11.32 4.67 1.85
N TYR A 80 10.75 3.52 2.20
CA TYR A 80 11.26 2.24 1.72
C TYR A 80 11.14 2.08 0.20
N ILE A 81 10.04 2.52 -0.42
CA ILE A 81 9.88 2.49 -1.89
C ILE A 81 11.02 3.25 -2.59
N SER A 82 11.44 4.39 -2.03
CA SER A 82 12.54 5.19 -2.58
C SER A 82 13.93 4.56 -2.41
N GLU A 83 14.09 3.66 -1.45
CA GLU A 83 15.34 2.97 -1.14
C GLU A 83 15.44 1.59 -1.82
N PHE A 84 14.31 1.03 -2.27
CA PHE A 84 14.26 -0.27 -2.94
C PHE A 84 14.82 -0.26 -4.35
N SER A 85 15.39 -1.40 -4.73
CA SER A 85 15.72 -1.68 -6.12
C SER A 85 14.45 -1.87 -6.97
N ALA A 86 14.58 -1.65 -8.28
CA ALA A 86 13.49 -1.90 -9.23
C ALA A 86 12.92 -3.33 -9.15
N ARG A 87 13.74 -4.32 -8.75
CA ARG A 87 13.29 -5.72 -8.57
C ARG A 87 12.39 -5.87 -7.34
N GLU A 88 12.75 -5.23 -6.24
CA GLU A 88 11.97 -5.27 -4.99
C GLU A 88 10.65 -4.51 -5.14
N ASN A 89 10.68 -3.33 -5.76
CA ASN A 89 9.47 -2.59 -6.08
C ASN A 89 8.53 -3.40 -7.00
N LYS A 90 9.07 -4.13 -7.99
CA LYS A 90 8.27 -5.02 -8.84
C LYS A 90 7.66 -6.19 -8.06
N LEU A 91 8.38 -6.75 -7.09
CA LEU A 91 7.85 -7.81 -6.21
C LEU A 91 6.69 -7.30 -5.35
N LEU A 92 6.83 -6.10 -4.77
CA LEU A 92 5.78 -5.49 -3.96
C LEU A 92 4.54 -5.14 -4.80
N VAL A 93 4.72 -4.65 -6.03
CA VAL A 93 3.59 -4.43 -6.96
C VAL A 93 2.90 -5.74 -7.29
N LYS A 94 3.66 -6.80 -7.56
CA LYS A 94 3.06 -8.12 -7.82
C LYS A 94 2.28 -8.62 -6.60
N PHE A 95 2.84 -8.49 -5.40
CA PHE A 95 2.14 -8.83 -4.16
C PHE A 95 0.84 -8.03 -3.99
N LEU A 96 0.88 -6.70 -4.24
CA LEU A 96 -0.28 -5.83 -4.21
C LEU A 96 -1.36 -6.27 -5.19
N SER A 97 -0.99 -6.54 -6.45
CA SER A 97 -1.91 -7.06 -7.48
C SER A 97 -2.53 -8.38 -7.07
N ASP A 98 -1.71 -9.37 -6.67
CA ASP A 98 -2.17 -10.70 -6.27
C ASP A 98 -3.13 -10.63 -5.05
N ALA A 99 -2.86 -9.72 -4.11
CA ALA A 99 -3.69 -9.53 -2.92
C ALA A 99 -5.02 -8.81 -3.22
N LEU A 100 -5.03 -7.85 -4.15
CA LEU A 100 -6.25 -7.16 -4.58
C LEU A 100 -7.14 -8.03 -5.47
N GLU A 101 -6.58 -8.92 -6.28
CA GLU A 101 -7.37 -9.92 -7.02
C GLU A 101 -8.11 -10.89 -6.07
N ARG A 102 -7.48 -11.26 -4.95
CA ARG A 102 -8.09 -12.13 -3.92
C ARG A 102 -9.09 -11.40 -3.02
N SER A 103 -9.22 -10.09 -3.18
CA SER A 103 -10.01 -9.20 -2.34
C SER A 103 -11.38 -8.84 -2.93
N ILE A 104 -11.68 -9.26 -4.16
CA ILE A 104 -12.91 -8.95 -4.89
C ILE A 104 -13.84 -10.15 -4.90
#